data_AF-A0A8T6WDR2-F1
#
_entry.id   AF-A0A8T6WDR2-F1
#
_cell.length_a   1.000
_cell.length_b   1.000
_cell.length_c   1.000
_cell.angle_alpha   90.00
_cell.angle_beta   90.00
_cell.angle_gamma   90.00
#
_symmetry.space_group_name_H-M   'P 1'
#
loop_
_entity.id
_entity.type
_entity.pdbx_description
1 polymer ?
#
loop_
_entity_poly.entity_id
_entity_poly.type
_entity_poly.pdbx_seq_one_letter_code
_entity_poly.pdbx_strand_id
1 'polypeptide(L)'
;MNTKGKRVKDSLIKKYLMKLIDGESAVYGYRKLTRALRKKYKLIINKKKVYRLCKELDILMPQREKNPKYPRKLARNRSVNGPNQLWQLDIKYGYVLSSRRYFFLASAIDVYDRTIVGHYRGTVCEAKHITKMLQKAIMKRNIHIPDSEDQIADNSTKLIIRTDNGPQFCSHHFQDFCKEQIVIEHERIPPKSPNMNAY
;
A
#
# COMPACT_ATOMS: atom_id res chain seq x y z
N MET A 1 -41.40 11.19 -0.77
CA MET A 1 -42.45 11.67 -1.69
C MET A 1 -41.98 11.36 -3.11
N ASN A 2 -42.86 11.40 -4.12
CA ASN A 2 -42.43 11.43 -5.52
C ASN A 2 -42.23 12.89 -5.97
N THR A 3 -41.73 13.11 -7.18
CA THR A 3 -41.58 14.47 -7.77
C THR A 3 -42.90 15.21 -7.98
N LYS A 4 -44.05 14.52 -7.87
CA LYS A 4 -45.41 15.11 -7.92
C LYS A 4 -45.96 15.44 -6.52
N GLY A 5 -45.11 15.47 -5.49
CA GLY A 5 -45.50 15.80 -4.12
C GLY A 5 -46.25 14.70 -3.35
N LYS A 6 -46.61 13.57 -3.98
CA LYS A 6 -47.37 12.50 -3.32
C LYS A 6 -46.49 11.68 -2.38
N ARG A 7 -47.02 11.34 -1.20
CA ARG A 7 -46.36 10.44 -0.25
C ARG A 7 -46.33 9.02 -0.83
N VAL A 8 -45.16 8.40 -0.82
CA VAL A 8 -44.95 7.03 -1.30
C VAL A 8 -44.78 6.13 -0.09
N LYS A 9 -45.58 5.06 -0.01
CA LYS A 9 -45.54 4.09 1.09
C LYS A 9 -44.23 3.30 1.08
N ASP A 10 -43.75 2.94 2.28
CA ASP A 10 -42.49 2.21 2.44
C ASP A 10 -42.54 0.81 1.80
N SER A 11 -43.70 0.14 1.83
CA SER A 11 -43.92 -1.15 1.15
C SER A 11 -43.67 -1.07 -0.36
N LEU A 12 -44.07 0.02 -1.00
CA LEU A 12 -43.82 0.23 -2.43
C LEU A 12 -42.35 0.49 -2.72
N ILE A 13 -41.67 1.24 -1.84
CA ILE A 13 -40.21 1.49 -1.97
C ILE A 13 -39.44 0.17 -1.79
N LYS A 14 -39.86 -0.69 -0.84
CA LYS A 14 -39.29 -2.03 -0.65
C LYS A 14 -39.43 -2.88 -1.93
N LYS A 15 -40.60 -2.89 -2.57
CA LYS A 15 -40.79 -3.58 -3.87
C LYS A 15 -39.85 -3.05 -4.96
N TYR A 16 -39.67 -1.73 -5.05
CA TYR A 16 -38.72 -1.14 -6.01
C TYR A 16 -37.27 -1.51 -5.73
N LEU A 17 -36.88 -1.62 -4.46
CA LEU A 17 -35.54 -2.07 -4.06
C LEU A 17 -35.30 -3.51 -4.49
N MET A 18 -36.24 -4.42 -4.20
CA MET A 18 -36.14 -5.82 -4.63
C MET A 18 -36.03 -5.92 -6.15
N LYS A 19 -36.87 -5.20 -6.91
CA LYS A 19 -36.81 -5.18 -8.38
C LYS A 19 -35.51 -4.61 -8.94
N LEU A 20 -34.83 -3.72 -8.22
CA LEU A 20 -33.53 -3.20 -8.64
C LEU A 20 -32.44 -4.25 -8.42
N ILE A 21 -32.45 -4.92 -7.27
CA ILE A 21 -31.45 -5.93 -6.90
C ILE A 21 -31.57 -7.17 -7.79
N ASP A 22 -32.80 -7.58 -8.12
CA ASP A 22 -33.08 -8.73 -8.99
C ASP A 22 -32.64 -8.53 -10.46
N GLY A 23 -32.34 -7.29 -10.85
CA GLY A 23 -31.78 -6.97 -12.16
C GLY A 23 -30.28 -6.70 -12.14
N GLU A 24 -29.81 -5.89 -13.10
CA GLU A 24 -28.39 -5.50 -13.24
C GLU A 24 -27.81 -4.72 -12.03
N SER A 25 -28.62 -4.36 -11.04
CA SER A 25 -28.18 -3.60 -9.87
C SER A 25 -27.90 -4.47 -8.62
N ALA A 26 -27.74 -5.78 -8.77
CA ALA A 26 -27.40 -6.70 -7.67
C ALA A 26 -26.18 -6.26 -6.85
N VAL A 27 -25.16 -5.68 -7.51
CA VAL A 27 -23.92 -5.17 -6.87
C VAL A 27 -24.06 -3.75 -6.25
N TYR A 28 -25.26 -3.17 -6.23
CA TYR A 28 -25.45 -1.81 -5.73
C TYR A 28 -25.66 -1.77 -4.22
N GLY A 29 -24.74 -1.15 -3.50
CA GLY A 29 -25.02 -0.71 -2.12
C GLY A 29 -26.10 0.38 -2.06
N TYR A 30 -26.65 0.61 -0.85
CA TYR A 30 -27.79 1.51 -0.61
C TYR A 30 -27.62 2.93 -1.19
N ARG A 31 -26.39 3.45 -1.30
CA ARG A 31 -26.11 4.76 -1.93
C ARG A 31 -26.40 4.75 -3.43
N LYS A 32 -25.98 3.70 -4.15
CA LYS A 32 -26.27 3.53 -5.58
C LYS A 32 -27.77 3.23 -5.79
N LEU A 33 -28.37 2.41 -4.92
CA LEU A 33 -29.83 2.17 -4.92
C LEU A 33 -30.61 3.46 -4.70
N THR A 34 -30.17 4.36 -3.81
CA THR A 34 -30.78 5.69 -3.62
C THR A 34 -30.78 6.49 -4.92
N ARG A 35 -29.67 6.47 -5.68
CA ARG A 35 -29.58 7.15 -6.98
C ARG A 35 -30.49 6.50 -8.02
N ALA A 36 -30.55 5.16 -8.05
CA ALA A 36 -31.44 4.43 -8.94
C ALA A 36 -32.92 4.72 -8.66
N LEU A 37 -33.34 4.76 -7.38
CA LEU A 37 -34.69 5.12 -6.96
C LEU A 37 -35.08 6.54 -7.40
N ARG A 38 -34.16 7.49 -7.29
CA ARG A 38 -34.36 8.87 -7.78
C ARG A 38 -34.47 8.93 -9.30
N LYS A 39 -33.61 8.22 -10.03
CA LYS A 39 -33.55 8.26 -11.50
C LYS A 39 -34.75 7.56 -12.14
N LYS A 40 -35.02 6.31 -11.75
CA LYS A 40 -36.00 5.41 -12.37
C LYS A 40 -37.42 5.65 -11.88
N TYR A 41 -37.61 5.84 -10.58
CA TYR A 41 -38.94 5.98 -9.95
C TYR A 41 -39.27 7.41 -9.52
N LYS A 42 -38.41 8.39 -9.86
CA LYS A 42 -38.60 9.82 -9.58
C LYS A 42 -38.97 10.09 -8.11
N LEU A 43 -38.29 9.38 -7.20
CA LEU A 43 -38.51 9.50 -5.77
C LEU A 43 -37.64 10.61 -5.16
N ILE A 44 -38.24 11.46 -4.34
CA ILE A 44 -37.54 12.36 -3.43
C ILE A 44 -37.34 11.59 -2.11
N ILE A 45 -36.17 10.95 -1.99
CA ILE A 45 -35.82 10.07 -0.88
C ILE A 45 -34.38 10.28 -0.40
N ASN A 46 -34.16 10.24 0.92
CA ASN A 46 -32.84 10.35 1.54
C ASN A 46 -32.16 8.98 1.65
N LYS A 47 -30.82 8.95 1.49
CA LYS A 47 -29.99 7.75 1.67
C LYS A 47 -30.19 7.06 3.03
N LYS A 48 -30.48 7.82 4.11
CA LYS A 48 -30.75 7.26 5.44
C LYS A 48 -32.01 6.38 5.46
N LYS A 49 -33.05 6.80 4.76
CA LYS A 49 -34.30 6.03 4.64
C LYS A 49 -34.10 4.77 3.81
N VAL A 50 -33.37 4.87 2.69
CA VAL A 50 -33.02 3.71 1.86
C VAL A 50 -32.20 2.71 2.65
N TYR A 51 -31.21 3.16 3.42
CA TYR A 51 -30.43 2.31 4.31
C TYR A 51 -31.32 1.53 5.29
N ARG A 52 -32.23 2.21 6.02
CA ARG A 52 -33.17 1.55 6.94
C ARG A 52 -34.00 0.48 6.22
N LEU A 53 -34.55 0.79 5.04
CA LEU A 53 -35.37 -0.15 4.28
C LEU A 53 -34.55 -1.34 3.73
N CYS A 54 -33.30 -1.12 3.34
CA CYS A 54 -32.39 -2.21 2.94
C CYS A 54 -32.04 -3.10 4.14
N LYS A 55 -31.87 -2.52 5.34
CA LYS A 55 -31.64 -3.26 6.58
C LYS A 55 -32.83 -4.14 6.94
N GLU A 56 -34.06 -3.59 6.83
CA GLU A 56 -35.30 -4.33 7.10
C GLU A 56 -35.59 -5.46 6.10
N LEU A 57 -35.00 -5.39 4.90
CA LEU A 57 -35.14 -6.41 3.85
C LEU A 57 -33.96 -7.40 3.84
N ASP A 58 -32.97 -7.21 4.72
CA ASP A 58 -31.73 -7.97 4.75
C ASP A 58 -30.94 -8.00 3.42
N ILE A 59 -30.95 -6.85 2.72
CA ILE A 59 -30.28 -6.67 1.41
C ILE A 59 -29.09 -5.71 1.49
N LEU A 60 -28.58 -5.45 2.69
CA LEU A 60 -27.38 -4.63 2.85
C LEU A 60 -26.15 -5.42 2.42
N MET A 61 -25.37 -4.84 1.51
CA MET A 61 -24.08 -5.41 1.14
C MET A 61 -23.16 -5.46 2.37
N PRO A 62 -22.38 -6.56 2.52
CA PRO A 62 -21.43 -6.68 3.60
C PRO A 62 -20.42 -5.53 3.54
N GLN A 63 -19.86 -5.21 4.70
CA GLN A 63 -18.76 -4.26 4.74
C GLN A 63 -17.62 -4.80 3.89
N ARG A 64 -17.10 -3.97 2.98
CA ARG A 64 -15.95 -4.35 2.15
C ARG A 64 -14.79 -4.73 3.07
N GLU A 65 -14.39 -5.99 3.01
CA GLU A 65 -13.19 -6.47 3.67
C GLU A 65 -11.97 -5.85 2.97
N LYS A 66 -11.13 -5.18 3.76
CA LYS A 66 -9.84 -4.69 3.29
C LYS A 66 -8.82 -5.75 3.66
N ASN A 67 -8.47 -6.60 2.71
CA ASN A 67 -7.37 -7.53 2.92
C ASN A 67 -6.07 -6.73 3.12
N PRO A 68 -5.32 -6.95 4.21
CA PRO A 68 -4.01 -6.34 4.35
C PRO A 68 -3.14 -6.85 3.20
N LYS A 69 -2.65 -5.92 2.37
CA LYS A 69 -1.74 -6.26 1.28
C LYS A 69 -0.42 -6.73 1.87
N TYR A 70 -0.19 -8.05 1.79
CA TYR A 70 1.08 -8.77 1.96
C TYR A 70 1.74 -8.66 3.36
N PRO A 71 2.44 -9.71 3.83
CA PRO A 71 3.11 -9.69 5.13
C PRO A 71 4.05 -8.49 5.29
N ARG A 72 3.88 -7.77 6.40
CA ARG A 72 4.81 -6.73 6.85
C ARG A 72 5.76 -7.37 7.87
N LYS A 73 7.02 -7.62 7.49
CA LYS A 73 8.05 -7.87 8.50
C LYS A 73 8.37 -6.55 9.18
N LEU A 74 8.00 -6.44 10.45
CA LEU A 74 8.31 -5.27 11.26
C LEU A 74 9.79 -5.32 11.66
N ALA A 75 10.45 -4.17 11.58
CA ALA A 75 11.82 -4.01 12.05
C ALA A 75 11.91 -4.39 13.54
N ARG A 76 12.95 -5.16 13.87
CA ARG A 76 13.30 -5.54 15.25
C ARG A 76 14.67 -4.98 15.60
N ASN A 77 14.97 -4.86 16.88
CA ASN A 77 16.34 -4.57 17.31
C ASN A 77 17.23 -5.75 16.93
N ARG A 78 18.33 -5.47 16.24
CA ARG A 78 19.30 -6.46 15.76
C ARG A 78 20.69 -5.99 16.13
N SER A 79 21.52 -6.90 16.62
CA SER A 79 22.94 -6.65 16.77
C SER A 79 23.60 -6.79 15.42
N VAL A 80 24.16 -5.70 14.90
CA VAL A 80 24.90 -5.67 13.63
C VAL A 80 26.38 -5.75 13.98
N ASN A 81 27.00 -6.90 13.66
CA ASN A 81 28.36 -7.22 14.08
C ASN A 81 29.37 -7.16 12.90
N GLY A 82 28.89 -6.93 11.68
CA GLY A 82 29.74 -6.83 10.50
C GLY A 82 29.06 -6.09 9.34
N PRO A 83 29.84 -5.75 8.29
CA PRO A 83 29.32 -5.05 7.12
C PRO A 83 28.32 -5.90 6.35
N ASN A 84 27.44 -5.24 5.60
CA ASN A 84 26.43 -5.79 4.70
C ASN A 84 25.39 -6.71 5.39
N GLN A 85 25.23 -6.60 6.71
CA GLN A 85 24.18 -7.33 7.43
C GLN A 85 22.85 -6.56 7.43
N LEU A 86 22.90 -5.23 7.57
CA LEU A 86 21.73 -4.37 7.60
C LEU A 86 21.98 -3.07 6.86
N TRP A 87 21.18 -2.83 5.83
CA TRP A 87 21.12 -1.56 5.14
C TRP A 87 19.86 -0.80 5.49
N GLN A 88 20.02 0.47 5.86
CA GLN A 88 18.90 1.39 6.07
C GLN A 88 18.75 2.31 4.87
N LEU A 89 17.52 2.46 4.39
CA LEU A 89 17.19 3.35 3.29
C LEU A 89 16.33 4.51 3.75
N ASP A 90 16.63 5.69 3.20
CA ASP A 90 15.85 6.90 3.39
C ASP A 90 15.71 7.68 2.08
N ILE A 91 14.62 8.44 1.95
CA ILE A 91 14.38 9.34 0.81
C ILE A 91 14.23 10.75 1.34
N LYS A 92 15.16 11.61 0.92
CA LYS A 92 15.08 13.05 1.15
C LYS A 92 14.63 13.75 -0.12
N TYR A 93 13.96 14.88 0.03
CA TYR A 93 13.63 15.75 -1.10
C TYR A 93 13.95 17.19 -0.75
N GLY A 94 14.24 17.99 -1.77
CA GLY A 94 14.46 19.41 -1.63
C GLY A 94 13.88 20.16 -2.80
N TYR A 95 13.60 21.45 -2.61
CA TYR A 95 13.11 22.33 -3.66
C TYR A 95 14.25 23.18 -4.19
N VAL A 96 14.45 23.17 -5.51
CA VAL A 96 15.44 24.01 -6.18
C VAL A 96 14.74 25.24 -6.71
N LEU A 97 15.05 26.40 -6.12
CA LEU A 97 14.40 27.66 -6.46
C LEU A 97 14.64 28.07 -7.93
N SER A 98 15.87 27.92 -8.40
CA SER A 98 16.26 28.33 -9.77
C SER A 98 15.54 27.55 -10.86
N SER A 99 15.34 26.24 -10.67
CA SER A 99 14.63 25.39 -11.65
C SER A 99 13.15 25.21 -11.33
N ARG A 100 12.66 25.79 -10.21
CA ARG A 100 11.30 25.65 -9.68
C ARG A 100 10.83 24.21 -9.59
N ARG A 101 11.73 23.29 -9.25
CA ARG A 101 11.47 21.84 -9.24
C ARG A 101 11.95 21.20 -7.96
N TYR A 102 11.28 20.12 -7.57
CA TYR A 102 11.76 19.24 -6.53
C TYR A 102 12.85 18.31 -7.08
N PHE A 103 13.81 17.99 -6.23
CA PHE A 103 14.72 16.87 -6.42
C PHE A 103 14.54 15.89 -5.27
N PHE A 104 14.83 14.63 -5.55
CA PHE A 104 14.81 13.54 -4.60
C PHE A 104 16.19 12.92 -4.53
N LEU A 105 16.60 12.56 -3.31
CA LEU A 105 17.80 11.82 -3.00
C LEU A 105 17.39 10.60 -2.18
N ALA A 106 17.47 9.42 -2.79
CA ALA A 106 17.37 8.16 -2.06
C ALA A 106 18.77 7.68 -1.73
N SER A 107 19.01 7.21 -0.52
CA SER A 107 20.30 6.67 -0.09
C SER A 107 20.10 5.38 0.69
N ALA A 108 20.97 4.40 0.44
CA ALA A 108 21.17 3.23 1.27
C ALA A 108 22.50 3.38 1.99
N ILE A 109 22.51 3.18 3.30
CA ILE A 109 23.74 3.03 4.09
C ILE A 109 23.88 1.61 4.54
N ASP A 110 25.10 1.25 4.88
CA ASP A 110 25.38 0.14 5.76
C ASP A 110 25.42 0.60 7.23
N VAL A 111 24.64 -0.06 8.08
CA VAL A 111 24.52 0.31 9.51
C VAL A 111 25.82 0.05 10.28
N TYR A 112 26.65 -0.90 9.85
CA TYR A 112 27.89 -1.25 10.54
C TYR A 112 28.98 -0.21 10.30
N ASP A 113 29.36 -0.01 9.04
CA ASP A 113 30.51 0.83 8.66
C ASP A 113 30.11 2.29 8.37
N ARG A 114 28.81 2.62 8.43
CA ARG A 114 28.23 3.94 8.14
C ARG A 114 28.50 4.46 6.73
N THR A 115 28.87 3.60 5.80
CA THR A 115 29.13 3.99 4.42
C THR A 115 27.85 4.03 3.58
N ILE A 116 27.73 5.02 2.71
CA ILE A 116 26.65 5.07 1.71
C ILE A 116 26.97 4.06 0.61
N VAL A 117 26.28 2.92 0.62
CA VAL A 117 26.47 1.82 -0.34
C VAL A 117 25.85 2.12 -1.70
N GLY A 118 24.82 2.96 -1.74
CA GLY A 118 24.15 3.36 -2.96
C GLY A 118 23.33 4.63 -2.76
N HIS A 119 23.24 5.44 -3.82
CA HIS A 119 22.33 6.58 -3.83
C HIS A 119 21.73 6.78 -5.22
N TYR A 120 20.55 7.39 -5.24
CA TYR A 120 19.86 7.82 -6.45
C TYR A 120 19.46 9.28 -6.29
N ARG A 121 19.72 10.08 -7.33
CA ARG A 121 19.31 11.49 -7.40
C ARG A 121 18.51 11.72 -8.67
N GLY A 122 17.34 12.37 -8.56
CA GLY A 122 16.54 12.72 -9.72
C GLY A 122 15.37 13.65 -9.40
N THR A 123 14.69 14.14 -10.42
CA THR A 123 13.48 14.96 -10.28
C THR A 123 12.25 14.14 -9.88
N VAL A 124 12.32 12.81 -10.02
CA VAL A 124 11.29 11.85 -9.64
C VAL A 124 11.94 10.69 -8.89
N CYS A 125 11.31 10.21 -7.81
CA CYS A 125 11.74 9.01 -7.08
C CYS A 125 10.61 7.97 -7.04
N GLU A 126 10.73 6.97 -7.91
CA GLU A 126 9.84 5.81 -7.99
C GLU A 126 10.57 4.56 -7.48
N ALA A 127 9.81 3.52 -7.14
CA ALA A 127 10.37 2.24 -6.71
C ALA A 127 11.39 1.64 -7.71
N LYS A 128 11.18 1.84 -9.02
CA LYS A 128 12.12 1.38 -10.07
C LYS A 128 13.50 2.04 -9.97
N HIS A 129 13.57 3.29 -9.50
CA HIS A 129 14.84 3.99 -9.30
C HIS A 129 15.60 3.42 -8.10
N ILE A 130 14.87 3.12 -7.02
CA ILE A 130 15.44 2.55 -5.79
C ILE A 130 15.92 1.11 -6.03
N THR A 131 15.11 0.27 -6.68
CA THR A 131 15.49 -1.11 -7.00
C THR A 131 16.73 -1.17 -7.91
N LYS A 132 16.80 -0.32 -8.94
CA LYS A 132 18.02 -0.20 -9.78
C LYS A 132 19.24 0.27 -8.99
N MET A 133 19.06 1.22 -8.06
CA MET A 133 20.13 1.67 -7.17
C MET A 133 20.63 0.53 -6.27
N LEU A 134 19.71 -0.20 -5.64
CA LEU A 134 20.03 -1.33 -4.76
C LEU A 134 20.74 -2.45 -5.51
N GLN A 135 20.24 -2.82 -6.70
CA GLN A 135 20.87 -3.84 -7.53
C GLN A 135 22.34 -3.50 -7.83
N LYS A 136 22.61 -2.25 -8.20
CA LYS A 136 23.99 -1.77 -8.40
C LYS A 136 24.84 -1.82 -7.14
N ALA A 137 24.26 -1.44 -5.99
CA ALA A 137 24.97 -1.46 -4.71
C ALA A 137 25.33 -2.89 -4.27
N ILE A 138 24.39 -3.82 -4.41
CA ILE A 138 24.57 -5.25 -4.11
C ILE A 138 25.69 -5.83 -4.97
N MET A 139 25.65 -5.59 -6.29
CA MET A 139 26.70 -6.02 -7.22
C MET A 139 28.06 -5.41 -6.84
N LYS A 140 28.12 -4.11 -6.54
CA LYS A 140 29.37 -3.42 -6.19
C LYS A 140 30.00 -3.95 -4.90
N ARG A 141 29.18 -4.36 -3.93
CA ARG A 141 29.62 -4.90 -2.64
C ARG A 141 29.92 -6.40 -2.69
N ASN A 142 29.76 -7.04 -3.86
CA ASN A 142 29.91 -8.49 -4.05
C ASN A 142 29.14 -9.29 -2.98
N ILE A 143 27.93 -8.84 -2.64
CA ILE A 143 27.10 -9.55 -1.67
C ILE A 143 26.67 -10.85 -2.33
N HIS A 144 27.19 -11.96 -1.79
CA HIS A 144 27.04 -13.29 -2.37
C HIS A 144 25.56 -13.62 -2.55
N ILE A 145 25.20 -13.91 -3.81
CA ILE A 145 23.89 -14.46 -4.17
C ILE A 145 24.07 -15.97 -4.15
N PRO A 146 23.52 -16.70 -3.15
CA PRO A 146 23.59 -18.14 -3.15
C PRO A 146 22.85 -18.65 -4.39
N ASP A 147 23.50 -19.54 -5.14
CA ASP A 147 22.91 -20.16 -6.33
C ASP A 147 21.83 -21.21 -5.98
N SER A 148 21.70 -21.59 -4.70
CA SER A 148 20.70 -22.53 -4.21
C SER A 148 20.29 -22.27 -2.75
N GLU A 149 19.05 -22.64 -2.39
CA GLU A 149 18.54 -22.56 -1.01
C GLU A 149 19.35 -23.43 -0.02
N ASP A 150 19.93 -24.53 -0.50
CA ASP A 150 20.74 -25.45 0.31
C ASP A 150 22.06 -24.84 0.81
N GLN A 151 22.59 -23.82 0.12
CA GLN A 151 23.78 -23.06 0.54
C GLN A 151 23.50 -21.98 1.60
N ILE A 152 22.22 -21.75 1.94
CA ILE A 152 21.82 -20.82 3.02
C ILE A 152 22.05 -21.45 4.40
N ALA A 153 22.12 -22.78 4.48
CA ALA A 153 22.35 -23.52 5.73
C ALA A 153 23.74 -23.26 6.33
N ASP A 154 24.71 -22.88 5.51
CA ASP A 154 26.07 -22.56 5.95
C ASP A 154 26.24 -21.04 6.10
N ASN A 155 25.61 -20.49 7.14
CA ASN A 155 25.89 -19.19 7.75
C ASN A 155 25.86 -17.92 6.86
N SER A 156 25.32 -17.96 5.63
CA SER A 156 25.15 -16.77 4.80
C SER A 156 23.95 -15.95 5.30
N THR A 157 24.22 -15.00 6.19
CA THR A 157 23.21 -14.10 6.75
C THR A 157 22.65 -13.23 5.60
N LYS A 158 21.35 -13.36 5.31
CA LYS A 158 20.65 -12.51 4.33
C LYS A 158 20.91 -11.04 4.63
N LEU A 159 21.14 -10.24 3.58
CA LEU A 159 21.18 -8.79 3.68
C LEU A 159 19.79 -8.30 4.07
N ILE A 160 19.70 -7.58 5.19
CA ILE A 160 18.45 -6.97 5.61
C ILE A 160 18.37 -5.58 5.02
N ILE A 161 17.26 -5.26 4.38
CA ILE A 161 16.93 -3.92 3.91
C ILE A 161 15.83 -3.38 4.82
N ARG A 162 16.12 -2.31 5.56
CA ARG A 162 15.17 -1.62 6.41
C ARG A 162 14.73 -0.31 5.78
N THR A 163 13.42 -0.08 5.76
CA THR A 163 12.82 1.14 5.20
C THR A 163 11.72 1.68 6.09
N ASP A 164 11.30 2.92 5.84
CA ASP A 164 10.03 3.43 6.33
C ASP A 164 8.84 2.90 5.52
N ASN A 165 7.66 3.47 5.79
CA ASN A 165 6.42 3.11 5.09
C ASN A 165 6.13 4.03 3.89
N GLY A 166 7.17 4.64 3.31
CA GLY A 166 7.06 5.46 2.10
C GLY A 166 6.42 4.68 0.93
N PRO A 167 5.73 5.37 0.01
CA PRO A 167 4.99 4.73 -1.06
C PRO A 167 5.88 3.92 -2.01
N GLN A 168 7.14 4.32 -2.18
CA GLN A 168 8.13 3.58 -2.97
C GLN A 168 8.43 2.21 -2.34
N PHE A 169 8.64 2.16 -1.03
CA PHE A 169 8.94 0.91 -0.30
C PHE A 169 7.72 0.03 -0.06
N CYS A 170 6.52 0.64 -0.04
CA CYS A 170 5.25 -0.09 0.05
C CYS A 170 4.72 -0.57 -1.31
N SER A 171 5.39 -0.25 -2.41
CA SER A 171 4.96 -0.63 -3.76
C SER A 171 5.12 -2.14 -4.01
N HIS A 172 4.31 -2.68 -4.93
CA HIS A 172 4.46 -4.06 -5.40
C HIS A 172 5.84 -4.26 -6.05
N HIS A 173 6.25 -3.34 -6.93
CA HIS A 173 7.57 -3.38 -7.58
C HIS A 173 8.75 -3.53 -6.61
N PHE A 174 8.76 -2.77 -5.52
CA PHE A 174 9.85 -2.88 -4.53
C PHE A 174 9.78 -4.19 -3.75
N GLN A 175 8.59 -4.63 -3.36
CA GLN A 175 8.40 -5.89 -2.64
C GLN A 175 8.78 -7.10 -3.50
N ASP A 176 8.41 -7.09 -4.77
CA ASP A 176 8.69 -8.19 -5.69
C ASP A 176 10.19 -8.26 -5.98
N PHE A 177 10.85 -7.11 -6.17
CA PHE A 177 12.32 -7.04 -6.20
C PHE A 177 12.97 -7.68 -4.95
N CYS A 178 12.50 -7.36 -3.75
CA CYS A 178 13.08 -7.95 -2.53
C CYS A 178 12.81 -9.46 -2.38
N LYS A 179 11.74 -10.01 -2.97
CA LYS A 179 11.45 -11.45 -2.92
C LYS A 179 12.22 -12.23 -3.97
N GLU A 180 12.37 -11.67 -5.16
CA GLU A 180 13.12 -12.27 -6.26
C GLU A 180 14.62 -12.38 -5.93
N GLN A 181 15.13 -11.49 -5.08
CA GLN A 181 16.49 -11.55 -4.58
C GLN A 181 16.56 -12.45 -3.33
N ILE A 182 17.03 -13.70 -3.51
CA ILE A 182 17.19 -14.70 -2.42
C ILE A 182 17.97 -14.15 -1.21
N VAL A 183 18.89 -13.21 -1.48
CA VAL A 183 19.77 -12.55 -0.50
C VAL A 183 19.11 -11.48 0.34
N ILE A 184 17.93 -10.98 -0.03
CA ILE A 184 17.32 -9.81 0.62
C ILE A 184 16.21 -10.23 1.58
N GLU A 185 16.26 -9.71 2.81
CA GLU A 185 15.11 -9.64 3.70
C GLU A 185 14.65 -8.18 3.86
N HIS A 186 13.44 -7.85 3.41
CA HIS A 186 12.87 -6.51 3.61
C HIS A 186 12.11 -6.43 4.94
N GLU A 187 12.47 -5.45 5.76
CA GLU A 187 11.73 -5.07 6.98
C GLU A 187 11.33 -3.59 6.96
N ARG A 188 10.19 -3.28 7.59
CA ARG A 188 9.66 -1.92 7.70
C ARG A 188 9.58 -1.48 9.14
N ILE A 189 9.92 -0.22 9.41
CA ILE A 189 9.70 0.34 10.73
C ILE A 189 8.20 0.46 11.04
N PRO A 190 7.80 0.39 12.32
CA PRO A 190 6.44 0.70 12.72
C PRO A 190 6.05 2.13 12.28
N PRO A 191 4.76 2.37 11.99
CA PRO A 191 4.28 3.71 11.67
C PRO A 191 4.63 4.71 12.78
N LYS A 192 5.13 5.90 12.40
CA LYS A 192 5.53 6.98 13.33
C LYS A 192 6.67 6.61 14.30
N SER A 193 7.53 5.65 13.93
CA SER A 193 8.73 5.29 14.70
C SER A 193 10.01 5.61 13.94
N PRO A 194 10.28 6.90 13.61
CA PRO A 194 11.43 7.30 12.79
C PRO A 194 12.77 6.87 13.40
N ASN A 195 12.86 6.79 14.74
CA ASN A 195 14.07 6.37 15.46
C ASN A 195 14.55 4.96 15.08
N MET A 196 13.66 4.09 14.59
CA MET A 196 14.02 2.73 14.17
C MET A 196 14.71 2.70 12.79
N ASN A 197 14.70 3.82 12.06
CA ASN A 197 15.39 4.07 10.80
C ASN A 197 16.26 5.34 10.88
N ALA A 198 16.59 5.76 12.11
CA ALA A 198 17.56 6.79 12.38
C ALA A 198 18.88 6.05 12.61
N TYR A 199 19.72 6.10 11.59
CA TYR A 199 21.11 5.67 11.57
C TYR A 199 21.76 5.58 12.95
#